data_AF-A0A4Z0GUF9-F1
#
_entry.id   AF-A0A4Z0GUF9-F1
#
_cell.length_a   1.000
_cell.length_b   1.000
_cell.length_c   1.000
_cell.angle_alpha   90.00
_cell.angle_beta   90.00
_cell.angle_gamma   90.00
#
_symmetry.space_group_name_H-M   'P 1'
#
loop_
_entity.id
_entity.type
_entity.pdbx_description
1 polymer ?
#
loop_
_entity_poly.entity_id
_entity_poly.type
_entity_poly.pdbx_seq_one_letter_code
_entity_poly.pdbx_strand_id
1 'polypeptide(L)'
;MMTLWIIVSALLYGCSATSDAKPLKNEKVLELEEQNQRLKETIEDQQRDMEKYEQQTEEYRSLTEQIASMLNDRQIKSVMEKQTDMELTINGEQVPENGVMDVESGDVEVTLTSKQPSVSLPGEMMQFAPKGSLLDHVILSSEKPDQTSGSDGTLSSSRSLIFSDTPSGKEFEFSITDELKRMLGLKTNTITIQVN
;
A
#
# COMPACT_ATOMS: atom_id res chain seq x y z
N MET A 1 85.91 -11.54 -61.52
CA MET A 1 86.69 -10.76 -60.52
C MET A 1 85.66 -10.01 -59.66
N MET A 2 85.62 -10.12 -58.33
CA MET A 2 86.57 -9.52 -57.34
C MET A 2 86.71 -8.01 -57.60
N THR A 3 86.50 -7.05 -56.68
CA THR A 3 86.49 -6.98 -55.18
C THR A 3 85.59 -5.80 -54.70
N LEU A 4 85.25 -5.54 -53.43
CA LEU A 4 85.10 -6.30 -52.15
C LEU A 4 84.84 -5.26 -51.00
N TRP A 5 83.98 -5.57 -49.99
CA TRP A 5 83.93 -4.89 -48.65
C TRP A 5 83.47 -3.39 -48.59
N ILE A 6 82.95 -2.78 -47.50
CA ILE A 6 82.57 -3.26 -46.13
C ILE A 6 81.48 -2.36 -45.44
N ILE A 7 80.79 -2.95 -44.46
CA ILE A 7 80.05 -2.42 -43.27
C ILE A 7 79.83 -0.90 -43.09
N VAL A 8 78.56 -0.51 -42.82
CA VAL A 8 78.20 0.31 -41.63
C VAL A 8 77.02 -0.38 -40.92
N SER A 9 77.08 -0.44 -39.59
CA SER A 9 76.18 -1.23 -38.74
C SER A 9 75.05 -0.43 -38.10
N ALA A 10 74.08 -1.20 -37.58
CA ALA A 10 73.26 -0.93 -36.40
C ALA A 10 71.95 -0.13 -36.53
N LEU A 11 71.04 -0.50 -35.64
CA LEU A 11 69.77 0.15 -35.30
C LEU A 11 68.71 0.17 -36.41
N LEU A 12 67.96 -0.93 -36.49
CA LEU A 12 66.52 -0.90 -36.19
C LEU A 12 66.08 -2.30 -35.73
N TYR A 13 66.36 -2.63 -34.45
CA TYR A 13 65.54 -3.59 -33.72
C TYR A 13 64.16 -2.96 -33.55
N GLY A 14 63.32 -3.10 -34.58
CA GLY A 14 61.92 -2.80 -34.46
C GLY A 14 61.31 -3.79 -33.49
N CYS A 15 61.05 -3.36 -32.25
CA CYS A 15 60.23 -4.12 -31.32
C CYS A 15 58.89 -4.43 -31.99
N SER A 16 58.71 -5.67 -32.44
CA SER A 16 57.39 -6.24 -32.64
C SER A 16 56.77 -6.43 -31.26
N ALA A 17 56.30 -5.34 -30.67
CA ALA A 17 55.44 -5.38 -29.51
C ALA A 17 54.20 -6.19 -29.90
N THR A 18 54.14 -7.43 -29.44
CA THR A 18 52.96 -8.28 -29.59
C THR A 18 51.79 -7.52 -28.97
N SER A 19 50.72 -7.39 -29.75
CA SER A 19 49.55 -6.59 -29.37
C SER A 19 48.69 -7.40 -28.39
N ASP A 20 49.16 -7.52 -27.15
CA ASP A 20 48.50 -8.20 -26.03
C ASP A 20 47.33 -7.38 -25.45
N ALA A 21 46.56 -6.73 -26.34
CA ALA A 21 45.41 -5.89 -26.05
C ALA A 21 44.08 -6.46 -26.64
N LYS A 22 44.12 -7.69 -27.18
CA LYS A 22 42.98 -8.33 -27.87
C LYS A 22 42.14 -9.34 -27.07
N PRO A 23 42.64 -10.15 -26.11
CA PRO A 23 41.79 -11.18 -25.47
C PRO A 23 40.75 -10.57 -24.52
N LEU A 24 41.20 -9.71 -23.60
CA LEU A 24 40.39 -9.10 -22.54
C LEU A 24 39.24 -8.22 -23.05
N LYS A 25 39.41 -7.63 -24.24
CA LYS A 25 38.36 -6.81 -24.88
C LYS A 25 37.28 -7.65 -25.56
N ASN A 26 37.63 -8.86 -26.03
CA ASN A 26 36.68 -9.78 -26.64
C ASN A 26 35.85 -10.53 -25.58
N GLU A 27 36.48 -10.94 -24.48
CA GLU A 27 35.80 -11.59 -23.35
C GLU A 27 34.72 -10.68 -22.74
N LYS A 28 35.04 -9.41 -22.50
CA LYS A 28 34.06 -8.43 -22.01
C LYS A 28 32.96 -8.07 -23.01
N VAL A 29 33.22 -8.18 -24.32
CA VAL A 29 32.17 -8.02 -25.35
C VAL A 29 31.22 -9.22 -25.31
N LEU A 30 31.75 -10.43 -25.22
CA LEU A 30 30.94 -11.66 -25.12
C LEU A 30 30.09 -11.68 -23.84
N GLU A 31 30.64 -11.27 -22.69
CA GLU A 31 29.90 -11.11 -21.43
C GLU A 31 28.75 -10.11 -21.56
N LEU A 32 28.99 -8.96 -22.21
CA LEU A 32 27.96 -7.95 -22.45
C LEU A 32 26.92 -8.41 -23.48
N GLU A 33 27.29 -9.23 -24.47
CA GLU A 33 26.36 -9.84 -25.42
C GLU A 33 25.45 -10.86 -24.71
N GLU A 34 25.99 -11.73 -23.85
CA GLU A 34 25.21 -12.64 -23.02
C GLU A 34 24.27 -11.89 -22.05
N GLN A 35 24.75 -10.84 -21.38
CA GLN A 35 23.93 -10.03 -20.48
C GLN A 35 22.79 -9.33 -21.25
N ASN A 36 23.07 -8.75 -22.42
CA ASN A 36 22.03 -8.15 -23.26
C ASN A 36 20.99 -9.19 -23.74
N GLN A 37 21.43 -10.41 -24.06
CA GLN A 37 20.50 -11.47 -24.47
C GLN A 37 19.59 -11.90 -23.31
N ARG A 38 20.15 -12.15 -22.12
CA ARG A 38 19.37 -12.47 -20.91
C ARG A 38 18.40 -11.35 -20.52
N LEU A 39 18.82 -10.08 -20.68
CA LEU A 39 17.95 -8.93 -20.41
C LEU A 39 16.77 -8.84 -21.39
N LYS A 40 16.98 -9.14 -22.69
CA LYS A 40 15.89 -9.24 -23.66
C LYS A 40 14.92 -10.36 -23.31
N GLU A 41 15.43 -11.55 -23.03
CA GLU A 41 14.62 -12.70 -22.61
C GLU A 41 13.80 -12.37 -21.36
N THR A 42 14.40 -11.70 -20.37
CA THR A 42 13.71 -11.24 -19.16
C THR A 42 12.61 -10.22 -19.47
N ILE A 43 12.83 -9.29 -20.40
CA ILE A 43 11.82 -8.30 -20.82
C ILE A 43 10.67 -9.00 -21.57
N GLU A 44 10.97 -9.94 -22.46
CA GLU A 44 9.97 -10.71 -23.21
C GLU A 44 9.16 -11.66 -22.30
N ASP A 45 9.77 -12.22 -21.26
CA ASP A 45 9.08 -12.97 -20.21
C ASP A 45 8.17 -12.04 -19.39
N GLN A 46 8.68 -10.90 -18.92
CA GLN A 46 7.90 -9.92 -18.15
C GLN A 46 6.73 -9.34 -18.95
N GLN A 47 6.89 -9.09 -20.25
CA GLN A 47 5.81 -8.65 -21.12
C GLN A 47 4.71 -9.71 -21.25
N ARG A 48 5.07 -10.99 -21.44
CA ARG A 48 4.10 -12.09 -21.49
C ARG A 48 3.37 -12.29 -20.16
N ASP A 49 4.07 -12.15 -19.04
CA ASP A 49 3.43 -12.17 -17.72
C ASP A 49 2.49 -10.98 -17.52
N MET A 50 2.87 -9.77 -17.94
CA MET A 50 1.98 -8.59 -17.92
C MET A 50 0.72 -8.80 -18.75
N GLU A 51 0.84 -9.20 -20.03
CA GLU A 51 -0.31 -9.49 -20.90
C GLU A 51 -1.27 -10.52 -20.28
N LYS A 52 -0.71 -11.55 -19.63
CA LYS A 52 -1.48 -12.58 -18.92
C LYS A 52 -2.19 -12.01 -17.68
N TYR A 53 -1.53 -11.17 -16.87
CA TYR A 53 -2.16 -10.52 -15.72
C TYR A 53 -3.24 -9.51 -16.14
N GLU A 54 -3.05 -8.79 -17.26
CA GLU A 54 -4.07 -7.91 -17.84
C GLU A 54 -5.31 -8.69 -18.29
N GLN A 55 -5.13 -9.80 -19.02
CA GLN A 55 -6.23 -10.70 -19.42
C GLN A 55 -6.98 -11.25 -18.19
N GLN A 56 -6.26 -11.75 -17.18
CA GLN A 56 -6.87 -12.22 -15.94
C GLN A 56 -7.63 -11.12 -15.20
N THR A 57 -7.09 -9.90 -15.16
CA THR A 57 -7.75 -8.75 -14.52
C THR A 57 -9.06 -8.40 -15.22
N GLU A 58 -9.10 -8.43 -16.54
CA GLU A 58 -10.32 -8.18 -17.32
C GLU A 58 -11.36 -9.31 -17.16
N GLU A 59 -10.93 -10.57 -17.10
CA GLU A 59 -11.81 -11.71 -16.77
C GLU A 59 -12.45 -11.56 -15.38
N TYR A 60 -11.64 -11.24 -14.35
CA TYR A 60 -12.14 -11.00 -12.99
C TYR A 60 -13.06 -9.78 -12.92
N ARG A 61 -12.74 -8.72 -13.64
CA ARG A 61 -13.58 -7.53 -13.75
C ARG A 61 -14.94 -7.88 -14.34
N SER A 62 -14.97 -8.53 -15.51
CA SER A 62 -16.21 -8.94 -16.18
C SER A 62 -17.06 -9.88 -15.30
N LEU A 63 -16.42 -10.82 -14.58
CA LEU A 63 -17.10 -11.68 -13.62
C LEU A 63 -17.70 -10.87 -12.45
N THR A 64 -16.97 -9.88 -11.94
CA THR A 64 -17.43 -9.04 -10.82
C THR A 64 -18.59 -8.13 -11.24
N GLU A 65 -18.53 -7.54 -12.44
CA GLU A 65 -19.62 -6.76 -13.04
C GLU A 65 -20.89 -7.63 -13.25
N GLN A 66 -20.73 -8.86 -13.77
CA GLN A 66 -21.82 -9.83 -13.90
C GLN A 66 -22.44 -10.18 -12.54
N ILE A 67 -21.61 -10.49 -11.52
CA ILE A 67 -22.09 -10.77 -10.16
C ILE A 67 -22.83 -9.56 -9.59
N ALA A 68 -22.27 -8.35 -9.70
CA ALA A 68 -22.88 -7.12 -9.22
C ALA A 68 -24.26 -6.88 -9.85
N SER A 69 -24.42 -7.14 -11.15
CA SER A 69 -25.70 -7.00 -11.87
C SER A 69 -26.81 -7.95 -11.38
N MET A 70 -26.46 -9.05 -10.70
CA MET A 70 -27.41 -10.01 -10.12
C MET A 70 -27.77 -9.67 -8.66
N LEU A 71 -27.08 -8.73 -8.02
CA LEU A 71 -27.34 -8.31 -6.65
C LEU A 71 -28.31 -7.13 -6.62
N ASN A 72 -29.20 -7.09 -5.62
CA ASN A 72 -29.97 -5.89 -5.32
C ASN A 72 -29.21 -4.94 -4.38
N ASP A 73 -29.63 -3.67 -4.33
CA ASP A 73 -29.04 -2.59 -3.50
C ASP A 73 -28.67 -2.99 -2.08
N ARG A 74 -29.49 -3.80 -1.39
CA ARG A 74 -29.21 -4.24 -0.01
C ARG A 74 -28.08 -5.27 0.05
N GLN A 75 -27.98 -6.13 -0.97
CA GLN A 75 -26.88 -7.08 -1.10
C GLN A 75 -25.60 -6.35 -1.50
N ILE A 76 -25.67 -5.41 -2.47
CA ILE A 76 -24.53 -4.58 -2.87
C ILE A 76 -23.99 -3.82 -1.67
N LYS A 77 -24.87 -3.14 -0.91
CA LYS A 77 -24.47 -2.45 0.32
C LYS A 77 -23.82 -3.40 1.34
N SER A 78 -24.37 -4.60 1.55
CA SER A 78 -23.77 -5.59 2.47
C SER A 78 -22.41 -6.12 1.98
N VAL A 79 -22.15 -6.14 0.66
CA VAL A 79 -20.82 -6.43 0.12
C VAL A 79 -19.87 -5.26 0.38
N MET A 80 -20.30 -4.01 0.13
CA MET A 80 -19.49 -2.82 0.42
C MET A 80 -19.12 -2.70 1.90
N GLU A 81 -20.10 -2.87 2.81
CA GLU A 81 -19.90 -2.88 4.27
C GLU A 81 -18.88 -3.93 4.73
N LYS A 82 -18.66 -5.02 3.96
CA LYS A 82 -17.68 -6.07 4.25
C LYS A 82 -16.34 -5.93 3.53
N GLN A 83 -16.27 -5.10 2.49
CA GLN A 83 -15.06 -4.84 1.70
C GLN A 83 -14.31 -3.61 2.23
N THR A 84 -15.00 -2.69 2.88
CA THR A 84 -14.36 -1.59 3.63
C THR A 84 -13.96 -2.09 5.02
N ASP A 85 -12.65 -2.17 5.27
CA ASP A 85 -12.11 -2.45 6.60
C ASP A 85 -12.16 -1.16 7.43
N MET A 86 -12.80 -1.23 8.61
CA MET A 86 -12.99 -0.10 9.52
C MET A 86 -12.40 -0.47 10.88
N GLU A 87 -11.65 0.45 11.46
CA GLU A 87 -10.92 0.19 12.70
C GLU A 87 -11.08 1.40 13.63
N LEU A 88 -11.67 1.17 14.80
CA LEU A 88 -11.81 2.16 15.86
C LEU A 88 -10.87 1.77 17.00
N THR A 89 -9.93 2.66 17.32
CA THR A 89 -8.99 2.50 18.42
C THR A 89 -9.07 3.66 19.41
N ILE A 90 -8.72 3.38 20.66
CA ILE A 90 -8.47 4.38 21.69
C ILE A 90 -7.02 4.18 22.16
N ASN A 91 -6.20 5.23 22.09
CA ASN A 91 -4.76 5.18 22.38
C ASN A 91 -4.01 4.08 21.59
N GLY A 92 -4.50 3.76 20.39
CA GLY A 92 -3.93 2.71 19.52
C GLY A 92 -4.41 1.28 19.82
N GLU A 93 -5.18 1.06 20.88
CA GLU A 93 -5.77 -0.24 21.22
C GLU A 93 -7.21 -0.37 20.68
N GLN A 94 -7.61 -1.57 20.26
CA GLN A 94 -8.92 -1.80 19.64
C GLN A 94 -10.06 -1.79 20.67
N VAL A 95 -11.14 -1.08 20.37
CA VAL A 95 -12.32 -1.02 21.25
C VAL A 95 -12.99 -2.40 21.37
N PRO A 96 -13.19 -2.94 22.60
CA PRO A 96 -13.82 -4.26 22.78
C PRO A 96 -15.30 -4.29 22.35
N GLU A 97 -15.84 -5.48 22.05
CA GLU A 97 -17.23 -5.65 21.54
C GLU A 97 -18.32 -5.01 22.42
N ASN A 98 -18.10 -4.87 23.73
CA ASN A 98 -19.03 -4.25 24.68
C ASN A 98 -18.97 -2.71 24.69
N GLY A 99 -18.03 -2.10 23.97
CA GLY A 99 -17.80 -0.66 23.88
C GLY A 99 -17.20 -0.02 25.14
N VAL A 100 -16.74 -0.78 26.12
CA VAL A 100 -16.15 -0.22 27.36
C VAL A 100 -14.64 -0.44 27.34
N MET A 101 -13.88 0.62 27.63
CA MET A 101 -12.43 0.61 27.56
C MET A 101 -11.80 1.42 28.69
N ASP A 102 -10.82 0.83 29.36
CA ASP A 102 -9.99 1.46 30.39
C ASP A 102 -8.74 2.05 29.75
N VAL A 103 -8.38 3.29 30.11
CA VAL A 103 -7.14 3.96 29.68
C VAL A 103 -6.45 4.64 30.85
N GLU A 104 -5.15 4.89 30.75
CA GLU A 104 -4.41 5.69 31.74
C GLU A 104 -4.72 7.19 31.59
N SER A 105 -4.66 7.93 32.69
CA SER A 105 -4.71 9.40 32.68
C SER A 105 -3.59 10.05 31.85
N GLY A 106 -3.94 11.15 31.18
CA GLY A 106 -3.10 11.81 30.18
C GLY A 106 -3.87 12.12 28.89
N ASP A 107 -3.19 12.07 27.75
CA ASP A 107 -3.83 12.29 26.45
C ASP A 107 -4.64 11.06 26.03
N VAL A 108 -5.88 11.29 25.59
CA VAL A 108 -6.78 10.26 25.05
C VAL A 108 -7.03 10.56 23.57
N GLU A 109 -6.57 9.68 22.69
CA GLU A 109 -6.78 9.75 21.24
C GLU A 109 -7.80 8.67 20.81
N VAL A 110 -8.93 9.10 20.27
CA VAL A 110 -9.93 8.23 19.62
C VAL A 110 -9.72 8.29 18.11
N THR A 111 -9.23 7.22 17.52
CA THR A 111 -8.89 7.15 16.08
C THR A 111 -9.85 6.23 15.35
N LEU A 112 -10.47 6.76 14.29
CA LEU A 112 -11.22 5.97 13.32
C LEU A 112 -10.44 5.91 12.00
N THR A 113 -10.13 4.69 11.56
CA THR A 113 -9.44 4.41 10.30
C THR A 113 -10.37 3.65 9.35
N SER A 114 -10.28 3.98 8.07
CA SER A 114 -10.94 3.25 6.98
C SER A 114 -9.90 2.87 5.93
N LYS A 115 -9.85 1.59 5.59
CA LYS A 115 -9.00 1.05 4.52
C LYS A 115 -9.90 0.65 3.35
N GLN A 116 -9.59 1.19 2.17
CA GLN A 116 -10.31 0.83 0.96
C GLN A 116 -9.92 -0.59 0.50
N PRO A 117 -10.86 -1.35 -0.11
CA PRO A 117 -10.53 -2.64 -0.69
C PRO A 117 -9.44 -2.50 -1.75
N SER A 118 -8.46 -3.40 -1.74
CA SER A 118 -7.34 -3.42 -2.69
C SER A 118 -7.73 -3.86 -4.11
N VAL A 119 -8.99 -4.25 -4.32
CA VAL A 119 -9.54 -4.73 -5.58
C VAL A 119 -10.47 -3.66 -6.16
N SER A 120 -10.32 -3.36 -7.45
CA SER A 120 -11.22 -2.45 -8.17
C SER A 120 -12.63 -3.03 -8.21
N LEU A 121 -13.59 -2.34 -7.58
CA LEU A 121 -15.01 -2.70 -7.60
C LEU A 121 -15.73 -1.99 -8.76
N PRO A 122 -16.78 -2.59 -9.35
CA PRO A 122 -17.62 -1.93 -10.35
C PRO A 122 -18.11 -0.55 -9.88
N GLY A 123 -18.14 0.43 -10.79
CA GLY A 123 -18.45 1.82 -10.45
C GLY A 123 -19.84 2.00 -9.83
N GLU A 124 -20.79 1.16 -10.23
CA GLU A 124 -22.16 1.08 -9.72
C GLU A 124 -22.20 0.63 -8.24
N MET A 125 -21.21 -0.15 -7.77
CA MET A 125 -21.11 -0.56 -6.37
C MET A 125 -20.55 0.55 -5.49
N MET A 126 -19.65 1.39 -6.03
CA MET A 126 -19.01 2.49 -5.29
C MET A 126 -20.02 3.51 -4.73
N GLN A 127 -21.20 3.67 -5.36
CA GLN A 127 -22.26 4.55 -4.82
C GLN A 127 -22.88 4.05 -3.50
N PHE A 128 -22.62 2.79 -3.11
CA PHE A 128 -23.06 2.15 -1.87
C PHE A 128 -21.94 1.99 -0.83
N ALA A 129 -20.73 2.50 -1.10
CA ALA A 129 -19.70 2.66 -0.08
C ALA A 129 -20.23 3.54 1.08
N PRO A 130 -19.69 3.38 2.31
CA PRO A 130 -19.97 4.31 3.40
C PRO A 130 -19.75 5.77 2.97
N LYS A 131 -20.71 6.65 3.27
CA LYS A 131 -20.71 8.05 2.82
C LYS A 131 -20.55 9.00 3.99
N GLY A 132 -19.64 9.96 3.84
CA GLY A 132 -19.39 11.01 4.80
C GLY A 132 -17.90 11.14 5.10
N SER A 133 -17.56 12.07 5.99
CA SER A 133 -16.32 12.02 6.75
C SER A 133 -16.35 10.83 7.70
N LEU A 134 -15.20 10.26 8.04
CA LEU A 134 -15.11 9.23 9.10
C LEU A 134 -15.73 9.74 10.41
N LEU A 135 -15.54 11.02 10.72
CA LEU A 135 -16.11 11.65 11.92
C LEU A 135 -17.63 11.85 11.87
N ASP A 136 -18.29 11.79 10.70
CA ASP A 136 -19.75 11.87 10.61
C ASP A 136 -20.43 10.63 11.25
N HIS A 137 -19.66 9.53 11.41
CA HIS A 137 -20.11 8.31 12.07
C HIS A 137 -19.92 8.31 13.59
N VAL A 138 -19.28 9.35 14.16
CA VAL A 138 -18.94 9.50 15.59
C VAL A 138 -19.66 10.73 16.17
N ILE A 139 -20.60 10.48 17.07
CA ILE A 139 -21.46 11.49 17.69
C ILE A 139 -21.03 11.67 19.16
N LEU A 140 -20.31 12.75 19.45
CA LEU A 140 -19.85 13.07 20.79
C LEU A 140 -21.02 13.46 21.70
N SER A 141 -21.14 12.82 22.88
CA SER A 141 -22.29 13.01 23.78
C SER A 141 -22.23 14.34 24.55
N SER A 142 -21.03 14.78 24.95
CA SER A 142 -20.86 15.92 25.87
C SER A 142 -19.51 16.65 25.72
N GLU A 143 -18.42 15.89 25.65
CA GLU A 143 -17.06 16.45 25.55
C GLU A 143 -16.68 16.79 24.11
N LYS A 144 -15.88 17.85 23.96
CA LYS A 144 -15.28 18.25 22.68
C LYS A 144 -13.79 17.93 22.72
N PRO A 145 -13.21 17.41 21.61
CA PRO A 145 -11.76 17.24 21.53
C PRO A 145 -11.10 18.61 21.51
N ASP A 146 -9.92 18.69 22.13
CA ASP A 146 -9.05 19.85 22.06
C ASP A 146 -8.45 19.99 20.65
N GLN A 147 -8.19 18.85 20.01
CA GLN A 147 -7.62 18.79 18.67
C GLN A 147 -8.23 17.66 17.83
N THR A 148 -8.31 17.87 16.53
CA THR A 148 -8.65 16.82 15.56
C THR A 148 -7.50 16.66 14.58
N SER A 149 -7.04 15.43 14.38
CA SER A 149 -5.98 15.10 13.42
C SER A 149 -6.50 14.11 12.37
N GLY A 150 -5.67 13.78 11.38
CA GLY A 150 -6.02 12.76 10.40
C GLY A 150 -5.03 12.66 9.26
N SER A 151 -5.18 11.59 8.48
CA SER A 151 -4.45 11.35 7.25
C SER A 151 -5.41 10.95 6.13
N ASP A 152 -5.09 11.33 4.89
CA ASP A 152 -5.77 10.85 3.69
C ASP A 152 -4.74 10.26 2.74
N GLY A 153 -4.91 8.98 2.42
CA GLY A 153 -4.09 8.24 1.47
C GLY A 153 -4.94 7.44 0.49
N THR A 154 -4.33 6.99 -0.59
CA THR A 154 -5.03 6.29 -1.69
C THR A 154 -5.74 5.00 -1.26
N LEU A 155 -5.23 4.33 -0.22
CA LEU A 155 -5.78 3.05 0.27
C LEU A 155 -6.26 3.10 1.72
N SER A 156 -5.97 4.17 2.46
CA SER A 156 -6.27 4.30 3.88
C SER A 156 -6.42 5.77 4.26
N SER A 157 -7.50 6.10 4.96
CA SER A 157 -7.72 7.40 5.60
C SER A 157 -7.96 7.18 7.09
N SER A 158 -7.50 8.12 7.93
CA SER A 158 -7.75 8.13 9.36
C SER A 158 -8.21 9.52 9.83
N ARG A 159 -9.01 9.56 10.89
CA ARG A 159 -9.34 10.77 11.64
C ARG A 159 -9.25 10.46 13.13
N SER A 160 -8.60 11.34 13.88
CA SER A 160 -8.48 11.23 15.33
C SER A 160 -9.12 12.41 16.04
N LEU A 161 -9.70 12.13 17.21
CA LEU A 161 -10.19 13.09 18.18
C LEU A 161 -9.28 13.01 19.41
N ILE A 162 -8.62 14.11 19.78
CA ILE A 162 -7.62 14.14 20.85
C ILE A 162 -8.17 14.99 22.00
N PHE A 163 -8.16 14.41 23.20
CA PHE A 163 -8.52 15.04 24.47
C PHE A 163 -7.26 15.09 25.34
N SER A 164 -6.76 16.29 25.63
CA SER A 164 -5.47 16.48 26.30
C SER A 164 -5.59 16.58 27.82
N ASP A 165 -4.51 16.22 28.52
CA ASP A 165 -4.37 16.38 29.98
C ASP A 165 -5.55 15.77 30.79
N THR A 166 -6.06 14.61 30.36
CA THR A 166 -7.26 14.02 30.94
C THR A 166 -6.99 13.45 32.34
N PRO A 167 -7.72 13.90 33.38
CA PRO A 167 -7.52 13.41 34.74
C PRO A 167 -8.10 12.01 34.97
N SER A 168 -7.44 11.24 35.84
CA SER A 168 -7.97 10.01 36.44
C SER A 168 -9.34 10.25 37.09
N GLY A 169 -10.23 9.26 36.96
CA GLY A 169 -11.62 9.31 37.40
C GLY A 169 -12.56 10.03 36.43
N LYS A 170 -12.09 10.47 35.25
CA LYS A 170 -12.97 10.96 34.18
C LYS A 170 -13.57 9.79 33.40
N GLU A 171 -14.83 9.95 33.00
CA GLU A 171 -15.49 9.06 32.04
C GLU A 171 -15.83 9.88 30.79
N PHE A 172 -15.55 9.33 29.61
CA PHE A 172 -16.05 9.85 28.33
C PHE A 172 -17.11 8.93 27.77
N GLU A 173 -18.09 9.50 27.08
CA GLU A 173 -19.05 8.77 26.29
C GLU A 173 -19.18 9.38 24.89
N PHE A 174 -19.21 8.53 23.87
CA PHE A 174 -19.65 8.92 22.54
C PHE A 174 -20.49 7.81 21.91
N SER A 175 -21.40 8.21 21.02
CA SER A 175 -22.22 7.29 20.23
C SER A 175 -21.65 7.11 18.82
N ILE A 176 -21.78 5.92 18.26
CA ILE A 176 -21.49 5.62 16.86
C ILE A 176 -22.78 5.28 16.10
N THR A 177 -22.76 5.49 14.78
CA THR A 177 -23.88 5.11 13.91
C THR A 177 -24.09 3.58 13.87
N ASP A 178 -25.33 3.13 13.65
CA ASP A 178 -25.64 1.70 13.48
C ASP A 178 -24.85 1.04 12.34
N GLU A 179 -24.47 1.82 11.32
CA GLU A 179 -23.59 1.41 10.23
C GLU A 179 -22.18 1.11 10.74
N LEU A 180 -21.55 2.06 11.43
CA LEU A 180 -20.22 1.87 11.99
C LEU A 180 -20.20 0.73 13.03
N LYS A 181 -21.23 0.59 13.88
CA LYS A 181 -21.36 -0.57 14.80
C LYS A 181 -21.29 -1.89 14.04
N ARG A 182 -22.05 -2.04 12.94
CA ARG A 182 -22.05 -3.28 12.14
C ARG A 182 -20.69 -3.56 11.53
N MET A 183 -20.02 -2.55 11.01
CA MET A 183 -18.70 -2.68 10.37
C MET A 183 -17.61 -3.05 11.39
N LEU A 184 -17.64 -2.46 12.59
CA LEU A 184 -16.72 -2.76 13.70
C LEU A 184 -17.06 -4.05 14.46
N GLY A 185 -18.19 -4.71 14.17
CA GLY A 185 -18.64 -5.91 14.88
C GLY A 185 -19.09 -5.69 16.33
N LEU A 186 -19.33 -4.44 16.74
CA LEU A 186 -19.65 -4.09 18.13
C LEU A 186 -21.11 -4.45 18.51
N LYS A 187 -21.35 -4.72 19.80
CA LYS A 187 -22.68 -5.04 20.34
C LYS A 187 -23.47 -3.79 20.77
N THR A 188 -22.80 -2.65 20.86
CA THR A 188 -23.35 -1.36 21.34
C THR A 188 -23.08 -0.24 20.34
N ASN A 189 -23.91 0.80 20.37
CA ASN A 189 -23.61 2.08 19.71
C ASN A 189 -22.88 3.05 20.66
N THR A 190 -22.86 2.80 21.96
CA THR A 190 -22.24 3.67 22.96
C THR A 190 -20.85 3.15 23.29
N ILE A 191 -19.83 3.99 23.14
CA ILE A 191 -18.46 3.73 23.56
C ILE A 191 -18.18 4.55 24.82
N THR A 192 -17.72 3.88 25.87
CA THR A 192 -17.40 4.45 27.17
C THR A 192 -15.91 4.29 27.44
N ILE A 193 -15.23 5.39 27.72
CA ILE A 193 -13.80 5.40 28.08
C ILE A 193 -13.68 5.76 29.56
N GLN A 194 -13.08 4.87 30.34
CA GLN A 194 -12.83 5.06 31.77
C GLN A 194 -11.35 5.37 31.99
N VAL A 195 -11.07 6.55 32.55
CA VAL A 195 -9.70 7.06 32.71
C VAL A 195 -9.23 6.77 34.14
N ASN A 196 -8.14 6.03 34.26
CA ASN A 196 -7.60 5.53 35.54
C ASN A 196 -6.32 6.26 35.97
#